data_AF-A0A9E5FPA6-F1
#
_entry.id   AF-A0A9E5FPA6-F1
#
_cell.length_a   1.000
_cell.length_b   1.000
_cell.length_c   1.000
_cell.angle_alpha   90.00
_cell.angle_beta   90.00
_cell.angle_gamma   90.00
#
_symmetry.space_group_name_H-M   'P 1'
#
loop_
_entity.id
_entity.type
_entity.pdbx_description
1 polymer ?
#
loop_
_entity_poly.entity_id
_entity_poly.type
_entity_poly.pdbx_seq_one_letter_code
_entity_poly.pdbx_strand_id
1 'polypeptide(L)'
;MLSTALALVACNTTPVNSSDPITPKAQVSFIDISKFDRELASSVGSPLEAVDVVFYDRVGPNNMPERLQKWLSAVEKNGGVVRVVPPPNEIAPRDPLALISLVGSLFTVIKNLAVINSDKIFETVKGRDAAIALERNASGELVVAKLQFIKRQP
;
A
#
# COMPACT_ATOMS: atom_id res chain seq x y z
N MET A 1 13.61 -42.95 -56.13
CA MET A 1 12.75 -42.90 -54.92
C MET A 1 13.38 -41.89 -53.97
N LEU A 2 13.02 -40.61 -54.07
CA LEU A 2 11.87 -39.98 -53.43
C LEU A 2 11.94 -40.06 -51.89
N SER A 3 12.40 -38.99 -51.23
CA SER A 3 11.80 -38.52 -49.98
C SER A 3 12.27 -37.11 -49.65
N THR A 4 11.35 -36.19 -49.90
CA THR A 4 11.26 -34.81 -49.44
C THR A 4 11.10 -34.78 -47.92
N ALA A 5 11.83 -33.90 -47.22
CA ALA A 5 11.52 -33.54 -45.83
C ALA A 5 11.35 -32.02 -45.73
N LEU A 6 10.08 -31.61 -45.65
CA LEU A 6 9.63 -30.24 -45.48
C LEU A 6 9.70 -29.91 -43.97
N ALA A 7 10.69 -29.12 -43.54
CA ALA A 7 10.79 -28.68 -42.15
C ALA A 7 9.86 -27.47 -41.93
N LEU A 8 8.83 -27.65 -41.10
CA LEU A 8 7.94 -26.58 -40.68
C LEU A 8 8.71 -25.60 -39.78
N VAL A 9 8.79 -24.34 -40.21
CA VAL A 9 9.22 -23.22 -39.37
C VAL A 9 8.07 -22.93 -38.40
N ALA A 10 8.24 -23.33 -37.14
CA ALA A 10 7.38 -22.87 -36.05
C ALA A 10 7.69 -21.39 -35.79
N CYS A 11 6.74 -20.51 -36.10
CA CYS A 11 6.76 -19.13 -35.61
C CYS A 11 6.65 -19.17 -34.09
N ASN A 12 7.78 -18.96 -33.41
CA ASN A 12 7.80 -18.73 -31.98
C ASN A 12 7.19 -17.35 -31.71
N THR A 13 5.89 -17.31 -31.43
CA THR A 13 5.24 -16.12 -30.85
C THR A 13 5.79 -16.02 -29.44
N THR A 14 6.79 -15.16 -29.25
CA THR A 14 7.26 -14.83 -27.90
C THR A 14 6.10 -14.13 -27.19
N PRO A 15 5.59 -14.67 -26.07
CA PRO A 15 4.71 -13.88 -25.23
C PRO A 15 5.52 -12.66 -24.80
N VAL A 16 5.00 -11.47 -25.04
CA VAL A 16 5.48 -10.24 -24.39
C VAL A 16 5.27 -10.46 -22.91
N ASN A 17 6.28 -11.06 -22.28
CA ASN A 17 6.37 -11.17 -20.85
C ASN A 17 6.68 -9.74 -20.40
N SER A 18 5.66 -9.04 -19.91
CA SER A 18 5.78 -7.75 -19.22
C SER A 18 6.50 -7.96 -17.88
N SER A 19 7.68 -8.56 -17.93
CA SER A 19 8.59 -8.86 -16.84
C SER A 19 9.78 -7.92 -16.94
N ASP A 20 9.50 -6.62 -16.96
CA ASP A 20 10.49 -5.69 -16.43
C ASP A 20 10.69 -6.05 -14.96
N PRO A 21 11.94 -6.27 -14.51
CA PRO A 21 12.21 -6.58 -13.12
C PRO A 21 11.72 -5.40 -12.25
N ILE A 22 10.69 -5.67 -11.44
CA ILE A 22 10.12 -4.69 -10.50
C ILE A 22 11.15 -4.46 -9.40
N THR A 23 11.99 -3.45 -9.61
CA THR A 23 13.00 -3.04 -8.63
C THR A 23 12.31 -2.41 -7.42
N PRO A 24 12.66 -2.81 -6.18
CA PRO A 24 12.14 -2.18 -4.97
C PRO A 24 12.41 -0.66 -4.97
N LYS A 25 11.40 0.14 -4.63
CA LYS A 25 11.51 1.59 -4.54
C LYS A 25 11.15 2.05 -3.14
N ALA A 26 11.90 3.01 -2.61
CA ALA A 26 11.53 3.69 -1.37
C ALA A 26 10.24 4.51 -1.52
N GLN A 27 9.85 4.83 -2.76
CA GLN A 27 8.65 5.59 -3.06
C GLN A 27 7.88 4.89 -4.18
N VAL A 28 6.61 4.58 -3.92
CA VAL A 28 5.69 3.90 -4.84
C VAL A 28 4.50 4.82 -5.07
N SER A 29 4.29 5.24 -6.32
CA SER A 29 3.12 6.05 -6.65
C SER A 29 1.86 5.19 -6.66
N PHE A 30 0.84 5.64 -5.93
CA PHE A 30 -0.45 4.99 -5.91
C PHE A 30 -1.18 5.20 -7.23
N ILE A 31 -1.52 4.10 -7.88
CA ILE A 31 -2.44 4.01 -9.00
C ILE A 31 -3.32 2.80 -8.72
N ASP A 32 -4.64 2.94 -8.84
CA ASP A 32 -5.56 1.84 -8.50
C ASP A 32 -5.61 0.76 -9.60
N ILE A 33 -4.48 0.09 -9.80
CA ILE A 33 -4.30 -1.01 -10.76
C ILE A 33 -3.41 -2.10 -10.15
N SER A 34 -3.50 -3.32 -10.67
CA SER A 34 -2.74 -4.46 -10.15
C SER A 34 -1.21 -4.33 -10.25
N LYS A 35 -0.71 -3.39 -11.08
CA LYS A 35 0.73 -3.06 -11.13
C LYS A 35 1.20 -2.46 -9.80
N PHE A 36 0.39 -1.59 -9.18
CA PHE A 36 0.72 -0.98 -7.90
C PHE A 36 0.98 -2.03 -6.82
N ASP A 37 0.12 -3.03 -6.69
CA ASP A 37 0.28 -4.07 -5.66
C ASP A 37 1.61 -4.82 -5.80
N ARG A 38 2.03 -5.10 -7.04
CA ARG A 38 3.32 -5.77 -7.29
C ARG A 38 4.51 -4.88 -6.97
N GLU A 39 4.42 -3.58 -7.30
CA GLU A 39 5.46 -2.61 -6.96
C GLU A 39 5.57 -2.37 -5.45
N LEU A 40 4.43 -2.27 -4.78
CA LEU A 40 4.38 -2.14 -3.33
C LEU A 40 4.92 -3.40 -2.65
N ALA A 41 4.46 -4.59 -3.06
CA ALA A 41 4.92 -5.87 -2.51
C ALA A 41 6.44 -6.05 -2.62
N SER A 42 7.01 -5.74 -3.79
CA SER A 42 8.46 -5.79 -4.03
C SER A 42 9.19 -4.84 -3.10
N SER A 43 8.63 -3.64 -2.89
CA SER A 43 9.23 -2.59 -2.06
C SER A 43 9.15 -2.91 -0.57
N VAL A 44 7.99 -3.29 -0.04
CA VAL A 44 7.80 -3.58 1.39
C VAL A 44 8.47 -4.89 1.84
N GLY A 45 8.57 -5.87 0.93
CA GLY A 45 9.29 -7.11 1.16
C GLY A 45 10.83 -6.97 1.07
N SER A 46 11.34 -5.82 0.67
CA SER A 46 12.77 -5.52 0.59
C SER A 46 13.34 -5.04 1.94
N PRO A 47 14.68 -4.92 2.11
CA PRO A 47 15.27 -4.46 3.38
C PRO A 47 15.18 -2.94 3.61
N LEU A 48 14.39 -2.20 2.82
CA LEU A 48 14.19 -0.76 3.00
C LEU A 48 13.63 -0.43 4.38
N GLU A 49 14.10 0.64 5.02
CA GLU A 49 13.61 1.06 6.34
C GLU A 49 12.17 1.60 6.29
N ALA A 50 11.86 2.37 5.24
CA ALA A 50 10.52 2.87 4.97
C ALA A 50 10.20 2.84 3.47
N VAL A 51 8.93 2.58 3.16
CA VAL A 51 8.38 2.64 1.81
C VAL A 51 7.20 3.62 1.83
N ASP A 52 7.33 4.69 1.05
CA ASP A 52 6.37 5.77 0.95
C ASP A 52 5.40 5.52 -0.21
N VAL A 53 4.10 5.59 0.05
CA VAL A 53 3.07 5.61 -0.98
C VAL A 53 2.70 7.05 -1.27
N VAL A 54 2.88 7.46 -2.53
CA VAL A 54 2.60 8.83 -2.99
C VAL A 54 1.32 8.85 -3.78
N PHE A 55 0.44 9.78 -3.47
CA PHE A 55 -0.82 9.95 -4.17
C PHE A 55 -0.71 11.02 -5.25
N TYR A 56 -1.26 10.76 -6.43
CA TYR A 56 -1.42 11.79 -7.46
C TYR A 56 -2.57 12.74 -7.12
N ASP A 57 -3.66 12.18 -6.60
CA ASP A 57 -4.83 12.93 -6.14
C ASP A 57 -4.93 12.96 -4.63
N ARG A 58 -5.58 14.00 -4.10
CA ARG A 58 -5.81 14.12 -2.66
C ARG A 58 -6.80 13.05 -2.21
N VAL A 59 -6.34 12.15 -1.35
CA VAL A 59 -7.17 11.10 -0.76
C VAL A 59 -7.61 11.55 0.63
N GLY A 60 -8.92 11.59 0.88
CA GLY A 60 -9.43 11.81 2.23
C GLY A 60 -9.31 10.54 3.09
N PRO A 61 -9.11 10.65 4.41
CA PRO A 61 -8.96 9.49 5.30
C PRO A 61 -10.18 8.55 5.28
N ASN A 62 -11.39 9.11 5.12
CA ASN A 62 -12.64 8.35 5.02
C ASN A 62 -12.89 7.76 3.62
N ASN A 63 -12.15 8.21 2.61
CA ASN A 63 -12.31 7.79 1.22
C ASN A 63 -11.05 7.11 0.69
N MET A 64 -10.35 6.39 1.57
CA MET A 64 -9.14 5.67 1.19
C MET A 64 -9.49 4.54 0.21
N PRO A 65 -8.75 4.39 -0.91
CA PRO A 65 -9.01 3.33 -1.88
C PRO A 65 -9.03 1.94 -1.26
N GLU A 66 -9.97 1.09 -1.69
CA GLU A 66 -10.15 -0.29 -1.16
C GLU A 66 -8.84 -1.10 -1.22
N ARG A 67 -8.04 -0.91 -2.28
CA ARG A 67 -6.73 -1.54 -2.43
C ARG A 67 -5.79 -1.23 -1.27
N LEU A 68 -5.72 0.03 -0.84
CA LEU A 68 -4.90 0.43 0.32
C LEU A 68 -5.48 -0.06 1.64
N GLN A 69 -6.80 -0.06 1.78
CA GLN A 69 -7.45 -0.65 2.95
C GLN A 69 -7.03 -2.12 3.13
N LYS A 70 -6.99 -2.90 2.04
CA LYS A 70 -6.50 -4.30 2.08
C LYS A 70 -5.04 -4.40 2.55
N TRP A 71 -4.16 -3.54 2.06
CA TRP A 71 -2.75 -3.50 2.50
C TRP A 71 -2.61 -3.14 3.98
N LEU A 72 -3.41 -2.18 4.47
CA LEU A 72 -3.41 -1.79 5.89
C LEU A 72 -3.97 -2.90 6.77
N SER A 73 -5.08 -3.53 6.38
CA SER A 73 -5.63 -4.69 7.08
C SER A 73 -4.65 -5.86 7.09
N ALA A 74 -3.85 -6.05 6.03
CA ALA A 74 -2.80 -7.06 6.00
C ALA A 74 -1.67 -6.76 7.00
N VAL A 75 -1.31 -5.49 7.21
CA VAL A 75 -0.34 -5.08 8.24
C VAL A 75 -0.84 -5.50 9.63
N GLU A 76 -2.09 -5.16 9.96
CA GLU A 76 -2.69 -5.52 11.25
C GLU A 76 -2.77 -7.04 11.44
N LYS A 77 -3.20 -7.77 10.41
CA LYS A 77 -3.27 -9.25 10.43
C LYS A 77 -1.90 -9.89 10.64
N ASN A 78 -0.83 -9.27 10.16
CA ASN A 78 0.56 -9.70 10.36
C ASN A 78 1.20 -9.14 11.65
N GLY A 79 0.37 -8.72 12.60
CA GLY A 79 0.78 -8.22 13.93
C GLY A 79 1.41 -6.84 13.90
N GLY A 80 1.25 -6.08 12.82
CA GLY A 80 1.73 -4.71 12.69
C GLY A 80 0.73 -3.72 13.22
N VAL A 81 1.20 -2.49 13.45
CA VAL A 81 0.35 -1.40 13.92
C VAL A 81 0.15 -0.40 12.81
N VAL A 82 -1.11 -0.05 12.53
CA VAL A 82 -1.47 1.07 11.67
C VAL A 82 -1.69 2.29 12.56
N ARG A 83 -0.86 3.31 12.40
CA ARG A 83 -0.92 4.56 13.17
C ARG A 83 -1.41 5.70 12.29
N VAL A 84 -2.25 6.55 12.85
CA VAL A 84 -2.68 7.80 12.20
C VAL A 84 -1.93 8.94 12.87
N VAL A 85 -1.19 9.72 12.08
CA VAL A 85 -0.44 10.90 12.53
C VAL A 85 -1.28 12.14 12.21
N PRO A 86 -1.65 12.95 13.21
CA PRO A 86 -2.50 14.12 13.01
C PRO A 86 -1.76 15.25 12.27
N PRO A 87 -2.50 16.24 11.72
CA PRO A 87 -1.91 17.40 11.07
C PRO A 87 -1.00 18.20 12.03
N PRO A 88 0.18 18.68 11.57
CA PRO A 88 1.16 19.34 12.42
C PRO A 88 0.70 20.70 13.02
N ASN A 89 -0.37 21.29 12.50
CA ASN A 89 -0.88 22.61 12.92
C ASN A 89 -2.21 22.55 13.69
N GLU A 90 -2.69 21.36 14.05
CA GLU A 90 -3.76 21.29 15.04
C GLU A 90 -3.13 21.54 16.40
N ILE A 91 -3.56 22.61 17.09
CA ILE A 91 -3.21 22.86 18.49
C ILE A 91 -3.54 21.56 19.21
N ALA A 92 -2.53 20.76 19.55
CA ALA A 92 -2.71 19.57 20.34
C ALA A 92 -3.52 20.01 21.57
N PRO A 93 -4.75 19.52 21.76
CA PRO A 93 -5.50 19.84 22.96
C PRO A 93 -4.57 19.52 24.12
N ARG A 94 -4.50 20.43 25.11
CA ARG A 94 -3.70 20.20 26.32
C ARG A 94 -4.02 18.86 27.00
N ASP A 95 -5.16 18.27 26.64
CA ASP A 95 -5.60 16.95 27.02
C ASP A 95 -5.45 15.93 25.86
N PRO A 96 -4.49 15.00 25.94
CA PRO A 96 -4.27 13.98 24.90
C PRO A 96 -5.47 13.03 24.70
N LEU A 97 -6.45 13.01 25.62
CA LEU A 97 -7.67 12.20 25.49
C LEU A 97 -8.70 12.81 24.53
N ALA A 98 -8.68 14.13 24.30
CA ALA A 98 -9.58 14.79 23.35
C ALA A 98 -9.22 14.51 21.87
N LEU A 99 -7.99 14.09 21.60
CA LEU A 99 -7.58 13.60 20.27
C LEU A 99 -8.17 12.21 19.98
N ILE A 100 -8.39 11.40 21.02
CA ILE A 100 -8.92 10.04 20.89
C ILE A 100 -10.38 10.08 20.42
N SER A 101 -11.15 11.12 20.74
CA SER A 101 -12.55 11.22 20.26
C SER A 101 -12.68 11.53 18.77
N LEU A 102 -11.69 12.19 18.16
CA LEU A 102 -11.66 12.44 16.71
C LEU A 102 -11.16 11.23 15.91
N VAL A 103 -10.25 10.45 16.49
CA VAL A 103 -9.65 9.28 15.83
C VAL A 103 -10.38 7.97 16.18
N GLY A 104 -11.09 7.90 17.31
CA GLY A 104 -11.78 6.70 17.79
C GLY A 104 -12.96 6.25 16.91
N SER A 105 -13.56 7.16 16.15
CA SER A 105 -14.56 6.82 15.13
C SER A 105 -13.94 6.17 13.88
N LEU A 106 -12.68 6.48 13.54
CA LEU A 106 -11.97 5.90 12.41
C LEU A 106 -11.54 4.44 12.68
N PHE A 107 -11.12 4.14 13.91
CA PHE A 107 -10.66 2.80 14.30
C PHE A 107 -11.75 1.72 14.33
N THR A 108 -13.03 2.10 14.34
CA THR A 108 -14.13 1.11 14.42
C THR A 108 -14.50 0.54 13.05
N VAL A 109 -14.11 1.20 11.94
CA VAL A 109 -14.52 0.79 10.59
C VAL A 109 -13.63 -0.29 9.99
N ILE A 110 -12.35 -0.38 10.37
CA ILE A 110 -11.42 -1.38 9.83
C ILE A 110 -11.71 -2.80 10.37
N LYS A 111 -12.31 -2.91 11.56
CA LYS A 111 -12.55 -4.21 12.22
C LYS A 111 -13.55 -5.12 11.49
N ASN A 112 -14.37 -4.58 10.59
CA ASN A 112 -15.46 -5.32 9.93
C ASN A 112 -15.28 -5.53 8.42
N LEU A 113 -14.16 -5.11 7.83
CA LEU A 113 -13.96 -5.22 6.38
C LEU A 113 -12.80 -6.13 6.00
N ALA A 114 -13.13 -7.03 5.08
CA ALA A 114 -12.29 -7.94 4.32
C ALA A 114 -11.83 -9.20 5.07
N VAL A 115 -12.59 -10.28 4.82
CA VAL A 115 -12.00 -11.61 4.61
C VAL A 115 -10.93 -11.45 3.53
N ILE A 116 -9.68 -11.22 3.93
CA ILE A 116 -8.55 -11.25 3.02
C ILE A 116 -8.38 -12.71 2.62
N ASN A 117 -8.80 -13.05 1.38
CA ASN A 117 -8.24 -14.20 0.69
C ASN A 117 -6.72 -14.03 0.78
N SER A 118 -6.05 -15.01 1.37
CA SER A 118 -4.64 -15.01 1.69
C SER A 118 -3.78 -15.05 0.43
N ASP A 119 -3.86 -14.00 -0.38
CA ASP A 119 -2.98 -13.80 -1.51
C ASP A 119 -1.60 -13.52 -0.94
N LYS A 120 -0.65 -14.36 -1.33
CA LYS A 120 0.75 -14.35 -0.87
C LYS A 120 1.42 -12.96 -0.97
N ILE A 121 0.89 -12.09 -1.83
CA ILE A 121 1.36 -10.71 -1.99
C ILE A 121 1.20 -9.89 -0.71
N PHE A 122 0.12 -10.08 0.05
CA PHE A 122 -0.15 -9.33 1.27
C PHE A 122 0.72 -9.78 2.45
N GLU A 123 1.27 -10.99 2.42
CA GLU A 123 2.21 -11.49 3.43
C GLU A 123 3.57 -10.76 3.39
N THR A 124 3.86 -10.01 2.31
CA THR A 124 5.09 -9.23 2.17
C THR A 124 5.18 -8.07 3.17
N VAL A 125 4.08 -7.68 3.81
CA VAL A 125 4.07 -6.66 4.88
C VAL A 125 4.49 -7.20 6.24
N LYS A 126 4.77 -8.50 6.37
CA LYS A 126 5.17 -9.08 7.65
C LYS A 126 6.43 -8.39 8.19
N GLY A 127 6.38 -7.99 9.46
CA GLY A 127 7.46 -7.20 10.08
C GLY A 127 7.42 -5.72 9.70
N ARG A 128 6.30 -5.22 9.15
CA ARG A 128 6.05 -3.79 8.92
C ARG A 128 4.98 -3.26 9.86
N ASP A 129 5.09 -1.97 10.14
CA ASP A 129 4.01 -1.11 10.65
C ASP A 129 3.62 -0.14 9.53
N ALA A 130 2.46 0.51 9.66
CA ALA A 130 2.03 1.54 8.72
C ALA A 130 1.74 2.86 9.44
N ALA A 131 2.05 3.98 8.79
CA ALA A 131 1.74 5.32 9.27
C ALA A 131 0.97 6.09 8.20
N ILE A 132 -0.19 6.60 8.57
CA ILE A 132 -1.04 7.47 7.76
C ILE A 132 -0.92 8.88 8.32
N ALA A 133 -0.10 9.72 7.68
CA ALA A 133 0.02 11.12 8.04
C ALA A 133 -1.08 11.93 7.36
N LEU A 134 -1.78 12.72 8.15
CA LEU A 134 -2.84 13.61 7.69
C LEU A 134 -2.33 15.04 7.64
N GLU A 135 -2.86 15.82 6.70
CA GLU A 135 -2.64 17.27 6.63
C GLU A 135 -3.94 17.99 6.30
N ARG A 136 -3.97 19.29 6.57
CA ARG A 136 -5.01 20.18 6.05
C ARG A 136 -4.53 20.81 4.77
N ASN A 137 -5.30 20.63 3.71
CA ASN A 137 -4.99 21.21 2.42
C ASN A 137 -5.37 22.72 2.38
N ALA A 138 -5.14 23.39 1.26
CA ALA A 138 -5.44 24.82 1.12
C ALA A 138 -6.93 25.20 1.30
N SER A 139 -7.86 24.25 1.10
CA SER A 139 -9.29 24.43 1.38
C SER A 139 -9.68 24.11 2.84
N GLY A 140 -8.71 23.73 3.68
CA GLY A 140 -8.94 23.36 5.08
C GLY A 140 -9.42 21.92 5.28
N GLU A 141 -9.52 21.13 4.21
CA GLU A 141 -9.97 19.74 4.25
C GLU A 141 -8.85 18.82 4.73
N LEU A 142 -9.24 17.77 5.48
CA LEU A 142 -8.31 16.75 5.96
C LEU A 142 -8.02 15.74 4.85
N VAL A 143 -6.75 15.63 4.48
CA VAL A 143 -6.28 14.72 3.42
C VAL A 143 -5.12 13.88 3.93
N VAL A 144 -4.91 12.73 3.31
CA VAL A 144 -3.74 11.88 3.55
C VAL A 144 -2.54 12.53 2.87
N ALA A 145 -1.65 13.09 3.68
CA ALA A 145 -0.38 13.67 3.22
C ALA A 145 0.59 12.56 2.79
N LYS A 146 0.63 11.49 3.58
CA LYS A 146 1.60 10.41 3.40
C LYS A 146 1.07 9.10 3.95
N LEU A 147 1.30 8.03 3.21
CA LEU A 147 1.18 6.66 3.72
C LEU A 147 2.56 6.03 3.68
N GLN A 148 3.04 5.50 4.81
CA GLN A 148 4.35 4.87 4.91
C GLN A 148 4.22 3.46 5.48
N PHE A 149 4.95 2.51 4.90
CA PHE A 149 5.20 1.20 5.49
C PHE A 149 6.61 1.20 6.08
N ILE A 150 6.72 1.05 7.38
CA ILE A 150 7.97 1.21 8.14
C ILE A 150 8.39 -0.15 8.68
N LYS A 151 9.67 -0.45 8.67
CA LYS A 151 10.21 -1.66 9.31
C LYS A 151 9.87 -1.63 10.79
N ARG A 152 9.23 -2.69 11.28
CA ARG A 152 8.90 -2.82 12.70
C ARG A 152 10.20 -2.98 13.47
N GLN A 153 10.37 -2.14 14.48
CA GLN A 153 11.49 -2.27 15.41
C GLN A 153 11.24 -3.48 16.33
N PRO A 154 12.27 -4.28 16.62
CA PRO A 154 12.15 -5.47 17.48
C PRO A 154 11.82 -5.12 18.93
#